data_AF-A0A7C4QW51-F1
#
_entry.id   AF-A0A7C4QW51-F1
#
_cell.length_a   1.000
_cell.length_b   1.000
_cell.length_c   1.000
_cell.angle_alpha   90.00
_cell.angle_beta   90.00
_cell.angle_gamma   90.00
#
_symmetry.space_group_name_H-M   'P 1'
#
loop_
_entity.id
_entity.type
_entity.pdbx_description
1 polymer ?
#
loop_
_entity_poly.entity_id
_entity_poly.type
_entity_poly.pdbx_seq_one_letter_code
_entity_poly.pdbx_strand_id
1 'polypeptide(L)'
;MELGDAFMVPDIHRRIVENLKVKTEAEMQVYTNTLPGSSVTYVMVPIKGGEFTMGSPDTEKNHKPDESPQHKVKVDPFWMGMFEVTWNEYEIFMYPDDEKKLRETYPTDEKINKISDAVTRPSKPYVEMSFGMGKDGYPAIAMTQHGGNKYCMWLSAKTGEFYRLPTEAEWEYACRAGTTTAYSFGDDESQLGDYAWYEQNSDFKYQKVGTKKPNPWGLFDMHGNVAEWCLDQYEPNYEPFAKGAVNPWVRATKPYPHSARGGSWDHPAEVLRSAARIASTPDWKAQDPQLPKSVWYLTDAQFIGFRLVRPLKVPPPEEMAKCWISGVEKD
;
A
#
# COMPACT_ATOMS: atom_id res chain seq x y z
N MET A 1 15.77 16.88 -3.13
CA MET A 1 14.54 17.26 -2.43
C MET A 1 13.76 17.99 -3.48
N GLU A 2 12.67 17.44 -4.01
CA GLU A 2 11.73 18.30 -4.71
C GLU A 2 11.14 19.25 -3.68
N LEU A 3 11.82 20.39 -3.54
CA LEU A 3 11.58 21.41 -2.52
C LEU A 3 10.09 21.79 -2.46
N GLY A 4 9.38 21.75 -3.59
CA GLY A 4 7.95 22.04 -3.71
C GLY A 4 7.06 21.18 -2.80
N ASP A 5 7.26 19.87 -2.77
CA ASP A 5 6.35 18.96 -2.03
C ASP A 5 6.44 19.18 -0.51
N ALA A 6 7.64 19.40 0.02
CA ALA A 6 7.83 19.65 1.45
C ALA A 6 7.13 20.94 1.92
N PHE A 7 7.04 21.96 1.05
CA PHE A 7 6.33 23.20 1.36
C PHE A 7 4.80 23.04 1.38
N MET A 8 4.26 22.04 0.69
CA MET A 8 2.81 21.80 0.61
C MET A 8 2.26 21.00 1.80
N VAL A 9 3.10 20.22 2.49
CA VAL A 9 2.66 19.34 3.59
C VAL A 9 1.91 20.10 4.70
N PRO A 10 2.34 21.29 5.16
CA PRO A 10 1.58 22.07 6.15
C PRO A 10 0.19 22.48 5.70
N ASP A 11 0.01 22.81 4.41
CA ASP A 11 -1.31 23.18 3.85
C ASP A 11 -2.22 21.96 3.72
N ILE A 12 -1.69 20.82 3.29
CA ILE A 12 -2.42 19.54 3.27
C ILE A 12 -2.83 19.15 4.69
N HIS A 13 -1.92 19.21 5.67
CA HIS A 13 -2.20 18.92 7.07
C HIS A 13 -3.29 19.83 7.63
N ARG A 14 -3.22 21.15 7.40
CA ARG A 14 -4.25 22.09 7.86
C ARG A 14 -5.63 21.70 7.35
N ARG A 15 -5.74 21.40 6.05
CA ARG A 15 -6.99 20.94 5.45
C ARG A 15 -7.48 19.62 6.04
N ILE A 16 -6.58 18.68 6.34
CA ILE A 16 -6.96 17.42 6.98
C ILE A 16 -7.55 17.68 8.37
N VAL A 17 -6.85 18.46 9.20
CA VAL A 17 -7.30 18.76 10.57
C VAL A 17 -8.64 19.51 10.58
N GLU A 18 -8.86 20.44 9.64
CA GLU A 18 -10.13 21.14 9.47
C GLU A 18 -11.30 20.21 9.10
N ASN A 19 -11.02 19.09 8.41
CA ASN A 19 -12.03 18.14 7.94
C ASN A 19 -12.18 16.90 8.84
N LEU A 20 -11.48 16.81 9.97
CA LEU A 20 -11.52 15.65 10.87
C LEU A 20 -12.91 15.43 11.48
N LYS A 21 -13.63 14.44 10.95
CA LYS A 21 -14.97 14.05 11.44
C LYS A 21 -14.92 12.98 12.53
N VAL A 22 -14.04 11.99 12.38
CA VAL A 22 -13.93 10.83 13.28
C VAL A 22 -12.74 11.03 14.21
N LYS A 23 -12.95 10.93 15.53
CA LYS A 23 -11.90 11.23 16.53
C LYS A 23 -11.61 10.07 17.46
N THR A 24 -12.50 9.09 17.53
CA THR A 24 -12.39 7.93 18.42
C THR A 24 -12.56 6.62 17.64
N GLU A 25 -12.00 5.54 18.19
CA GLU A 25 -12.09 4.21 17.58
C GLU A 25 -13.55 3.73 17.46
N ALA A 26 -14.40 4.06 18.43
CA ALA A 26 -15.81 3.66 18.44
C ALA A 26 -16.64 4.29 17.30
N GLU A 27 -16.18 5.43 16.76
CA GLU A 27 -16.82 6.12 15.64
C GLU A 27 -16.35 5.58 14.27
N MET A 28 -15.34 4.71 14.25
CA MET A 28 -14.80 4.18 13.02
C MET A 28 -15.78 3.18 12.39
N GLN A 29 -16.14 3.45 11.14
CA GLN A 29 -17.02 2.59 10.34
C GLN A 29 -16.41 2.35 8.96
N VAL A 30 -16.88 1.30 8.29
CA VAL A 30 -16.62 1.12 6.86
C VAL A 30 -17.20 2.30 6.13
N TYR A 31 -16.45 2.87 5.19
CA TYR A 31 -16.96 3.91 4.32
C TYR A 31 -16.48 3.73 2.89
N THR A 32 -17.31 4.18 1.96
CA THR A 32 -16.95 4.34 0.55
C THR A 32 -16.68 5.81 0.31
N ASN A 33 -15.54 6.12 -0.28
CA ASN A 33 -15.23 7.47 -0.73
C ASN A 33 -15.27 7.52 -2.26
N THR A 34 -15.69 8.65 -2.81
CA THR A 34 -15.55 8.96 -4.23
C THR A 34 -14.33 9.84 -4.40
N LEU A 35 -13.42 9.47 -5.29
CA LEU A 35 -12.20 10.22 -5.57
C LEU A 35 -12.60 11.58 -6.18
N PRO A 36 -12.33 12.71 -5.50
CA PRO A 36 -12.78 14.03 -5.95
C PRO A 36 -12.26 14.37 -7.35
N GLY A 37 -13.17 14.70 -8.27
CA GLY A 37 -12.85 14.98 -9.67
C GLY A 37 -13.15 13.80 -10.60
N SER A 38 -13.83 12.76 -10.11
CA SER A 38 -14.19 11.57 -10.86
C SER A 38 -15.42 10.88 -10.27
N SER A 39 -15.88 9.80 -10.92
CA SER A 39 -16.86 8.85 -10.36
C SER A 39 -16.23 7.62 -9.70
N VAL A 40 -14.89 7.53 -9.66
CA VAL A 40 -14.18 6.35 -9.13
C VAL A 40 -14.32 6.32 -7.62
N THR A 41 -14.60 5.14 -7.06
CA THR A 41 -14.80 4.95 -5.63
C THR A 41 -13.84 3.92 -5.05
N TYR A 42 -13.51 4.07 -3.78
CA TYR A 42 -12.73 3.11 -3.02
C TYR A 42 -13.31 2.94 -1.61
N VAL A 43 -13.12 1.77 -1.01
CA VAL A 43 -13.70 1.40 0.29
C VAL A 43 -12.60 1.26 1.32
N MET A 44 -12.84 1.83 2.51
CA MET A 44 -11.93 1.78 3.64
C MET A 44 -12.59 1.04 4.80
N VAL A 45 -11.91 0.02 5.32
CA VAL A 45 -12.38 -0.86 6.40
C VAL A 45 -11.69 -0.45 7.70
N PRO A 46 -12.43 -0.23 8.81
CA PRO A 46 -11.83 0.13 10.09
C PRO A 46 -11.16 -1.09 10.72
N ILE A 47 -9.89 -0.94 11.05
CA ILE A 47 -9.08 -1.94 11.74
C ILE A 47 -8.88 -1.46 13.17
N LYS A 48 -9.39 -2.25 14.12
CA LYS A 48 -9.25 -1.97 15.55
C LYS A 48 -7.79 -2.07 15.96
N GLY A 49 -7.36 -1.15 16.83
CA GLY A 49 -6.03 -1.23 17.41
C GLY A 49 -5.90 -2.46 18.31
N GLY A 50 -4.68 -2.95 18.47
CA GLY A 50 -4.45 -4.18 19.22
C GLY A 50 -2.98 -4.54 19.35
N GLU A 51 -2.73 -5.66 20.01
CA GLU A 51 -1.41 -6.28 20.07
C GLU A 51 -1.45 -7.64 19.39
N PHE A 52 -0.43 -7.95 18.61
CA PHE A 52 -0.28 -9.25 17.96
C PHE A 52 1.17 -9.74 18.02
N THR A 53 1.37 -11.01 17.68
CA THR A 53 2.70 -11.57 17.48
C THR A 53 3.04 -11.47 15.99
N MET A 54 4.03 -10.64 15.66
CA MET A 54 4.55 -10.49 14.30
C MET A 54 5.63 -11.54 14.02
N GLY A 55 5.69 -12.03 12.79
CA GLY A 55 6.56 -13.13 12.37
C GLY A 55 5.91 -14.51 12.56
N SER A 56 6.64 -15.56 12.22
CA SER A 56 6.16 -16.96 12.27
C SER A 56 7.03 -17.82 13.19
N PRO A 57 6.49 -18.86 13.83
CA PRO A 57 7.31 -19.79 14.60
C PRO A 57 8.16 -20.65 13.66
N ASP A 58 9.33 -21.11 14.13
CA ASP A 58 10.24 -21.98 13.37
C ASP A 58 9.57 -23.32 12.94
N THR A 59 8.45 -23.68 13.55
CA THR A 59 7.65 -24.88 13.23
C THR A 59 6.62 -24.65 12.13
N GLU A 60 6.37 -23.40 11.71
CA GLU A 60 5.45 -23.10 10.61
C GLU A 60 5.99 -23.66 9.29
N LYS A 61 5.15 -24.35 8.53
CA LYS A 61 5.54 -24.89 7.22
C LYS A 61 6.02 -23.73 6.32
N ASN A 62 7.17 -23.93 5.67
CA ASN A 62 7.82 -22.97 4.78
C ASN A 62 8.34 -21.68 5.45
N HIS A 63 8.46 -21.66 6.78
CA HIS A 63 9.11 -20.59 7.54
C HIS A 63 10.45 -20.16 6.93
N LYS A 64 10.70 -18.85 6.92
CA LYS A 64 11.98 -18.26 6.51
C LYS A 64 12.69 -17.56 7.68
N PRO A 65 14.04 -17.60 7.75
CA PRO A 65 14.77 -17.02 8.89
C PRO A 65 14.50 -15.53 9.16
N ASP A 66 14.15 -14.76 8.14
CA ASP A 66 13.83 -13.33 8.22
C ASP A 66 12.39 -13.03 8.69
N GLU A 67 11.64 -14.08 9.03
CA GLU A 67 10.35 -14.02 9.71
C GLU A 67 10.50 -14.17 11.24
N SER A 68 11.74 -14.29 11.71
CA SER A 68 12.14 -14.48 13.10
C SER A 68 13.01 -13.32 13.61
N PRO A 69 13.06 -13.09 14.95
CA PRO A 69 12.26 -13.78 15.96
C PRO A 69 10.81 -13.28 15.98
N GLN A 70 9.88 -14.14 16.41
CA GLN A 70 8.54 -13.69 16.76
C GLN A 70 8.59 -12.67 17.91
N HIS A 71 7.88 -11.57 17.74
CA HIS A 71 7.88 -10.46 18.70
C HIS A 71 6.50 -9.81 18.81
N LYS A 72 6.22 -9.21 19.98
CA LYS A 72 4.97 -8.52 20.24
C LYS A 72 5.02 -7.11 19.67
N VAL A 73 4.00 -6.75 18.90
CA VAL A 73 3.81 -5.42 18.31
C VAL A 73 2.42 -4.91 18.67
N LYS A 74 2.34 -3.64 19.06
CA LYS A 74 1.08 -2.93 19.23
C LYS A 74 0.85 -2.00 18.04
N VAL A 75 -0.36 -2.04 17.50
CA VAL A 75 -0.81 -1.21 16.39
C VAL A 75 -2.00 -0.37 16.85
N ASP A 76 -1.95 0.94 16.65
CA ASP A 76 -3.06 1.86 16.90
C ASP A 76 -4.16 1.68 15.84
N PRO A 77 -5.42 2.07 16.11
CA PRO A 77 -6.49 1.92 15.13
C PRO A 77 -6.29 2.76 13.86
N PHE A 78 -6.66 2.19 12.72
CA PHE A 78 -6.55 2.80 11.39
C PHE A 78 -7.64 2.25 10.47
N TRP A 79 -7.85 2.89 9.33
CA TRP A 79 -8.58 2.28 8.22
C TRP A 79 -7.60 1.74 7.19
N MET A 80 -7.96 0.64 6.56
CA MET A 80 -7.22 0.04 5.46
C MET A 80 -8.12 -0.09 4.22
N GLY A 81 -7.55 0.08 3.02
CA GLY A 81 -8.26 -0.17 1.78
C GLY A 81 -8.76 -1.61 1.73
N MET A 82 -10.05 -1.80 1.42
CA MET A 82 -10.66 -3.13 1.29
C MET A 82 -9.95 -4.00 0.24
N PHE A 83 -9.43 -3.34 -0.80
CA PHE A 83 -8.72 -3.90 -1.94
C PHE A 83 -7.36 -3.22 -2.10
N GLU A 84 -6.47 -3.80 -2.92
CA GLU A 84 -5.35 -3.02 -3.46
C GLU A 84 -5.87 -1.82 -4.27
N VAL A 85 -5.07 -0.77 -4.39
CA VAL A 85 -5.40 0.38 -5.23
C VAL A 85 -5.51 -0.09 -6.68
N THR A 86 -6.64 0.21 -7.32
CA THR A 86 -6.92 -0.24 -8.68
C THR A 86 -6.32 0.68 -9.75
N TRP A 87 -6.22 0.21 -10.99
CA TRP A 87 -5.88 1.07 -12.12
C TRP A 87 -6.90 2.20 -12.31
N ASN A 88 -8.19 1.97 -12.05
CA ASN A 88 -9.22 3.01 -12.11
C ASN A 88 -8.88 4.19 -11.17
N GLU A 89 -8.26 3.92 -10.03
CA GLU A 89 -7.82 4.93 -9.07
C GLU A 89 -6.47 5.54 -9.45
N TYR A 90 -5.47 4.70 -9.74
CA TYR A 90 -4.09 5.14 -9.95
C TYR A 90 -3.90 5.93 -11.25
N GLU A 91 -4.63 5.61 -12.32
CA GLU A 91 -4.50 6.33 -13.60
C GLU A 91 -4.92 7.81 -13.50
N ILE A 92 -5.84 8.15 -12.58
CA ILE A 92 -6.24 9.53 -12.33
C ILE A 92 -5.08 10.35 -11.74
N PHE A 93 -4.27 9.73 -10.89
CA PHE A 93 -3.02 10.33 -10.39
C PHE A 93 -1.94 10.38 -11.47
N MET A 94 -1.80 9.29 -12.23
CA MET A 94 -0.76 9.09 -13.23
C MET A 94 -0.88 10.04 -14.42
N TYR A 95 -2.11 10.37 -14.84
CA TYR A 95 -2.39 11.17 -16.04
C TYR A 95 -3.09 12.50 -15.70
N PRO A 96 -2.34 13.56 -15.35
CA PRO A 96 -2.91 14.84 -14.91
C PRO A 96 -3.84 15.50 -15.94
N ASP A 97 -3.58 15.33 -17.23
CA ASP A 97 -4.42 15.93 -18.27
C ASP A 97 -5.76 15.20 -18.42
N ASP A 98 -5.79 13.88 -18.19
CA ASP A 98 -7.04 13.12 -18.20
C ASP A 98 -7.86 13.39 -16.94
N GLU A 99 -7.19 13.54 -15.79
CA GLU A 99 -7.84 14.00 -14.55
C GLU A 99 -8.45 15.40 -14.69
N LYS A 100 -7.78 16.35 -15.38
CA LYS A 100 -8.36 17.67 -15.69
C LYS A 100 -9.63 17.57 -16.53
N LYS A 101 -9.67 16.70 -17.55
CA LYS A 101 -10.88 16.47 -18.35
C LYS A 101 -11.99 15.87 -17.51
N LEU A 102 -11.68 14.93 -16.61
CA LEU A 102 -12.68 14.37 -15.70
C LEU A 102 -13.32 15.44 -14.81
N ARG A 103 -12.57 16.46 -14.38
CA ARG A 103 -13.10 17.60 -13.61
C ARG A 103 -14.12 18.45 -14.37
N GLU A 104 -14.13 18.43 -15.71
CA GLU A 104 -15.18 19.08 -16.50
C GLU A 104 -16.55 18.37 -16.32
N THR A 105 -16.52 17.05 -16.10
CA THR A 105 -17.71 16.23 -15.87
C THR A 105 -18.05 16.10 -14.39
N TYR A 106 -17.03 16.06 -13.52
CA TYR A 106 -17.15 15.92 -12.07
C TYR A 106 -16.44 17.08 -11.37
N PRO A 107 -17.07 18.26 -11.27
CA PRO A 107 -16.42 19.45 -10.74
C PRO A 107 -15.96 19.30 -9.28
N THR A 108 -14.80 19.88 -8.99
CA THR A 108 -14.20 19.96 -7.65
C THR A 108 -13.89 21.40 -7.28
N ASP A 109 -13.85 21.69 -5.98
CA ASP A 109 -13.45 23.02 -5.48
C ASP A 109 -12.05 23.40 -6.00
N GLU A 110 -11.93 24.62 -6.52
CA GLU A 110 -10.68 25.16 -7.07
C GLU A 110 -9.52 25.14 -6.08
N LYS A 111 -9.81 25.32 -4.78
CA LYS A 111 -8.81 25.23 -3.71
C LYS A 111 -8.25 23.81 -3.59
N ILE A 112 -9.10 22.79 -3.72
CA ILE A 112 -8.67 21.39 -3.70
C ILE A 112 -7.76 21.14 -4.90
N ASN A 113 -8.20 21.58 -6.08
CA ASN A 113 -7.47 21.44 -7.33
C ASN A 113 -6.07 22.04 -7.24
N LYS A 114 -5.96 23.28 -6.75
CA LYS A 114 -4.68 23.98 -6.59
C LYS A 114 -3.71 23.22 -5.69
N ILE A 115 -4.18 22.63 -4.59
CA ILE A 115 -3.31 21.86 -3.68
C ILE A 115 -2.92 20.51 -4.32
N SER A 116 -3.88 19.79 -4.92
CA SER A 116 -3.60 18.47 -5.53
C SER A 116 -2.78 18.54 -6.81
N ASP A 117 -2.86 19.64 -7.57
CA ASP A 117 -2.10 19.85 -8.81
C ASP A 117 -0.64 20.25 -8.53
N ALA A 118 -0.33 20.67 -7.30
CA ALA A 118 1.03 20.97 -6.85
C ALA A 118 1.79 19.72 -6.37
N VAL A 119 1.11 18.59 -6.14
CA VAL A 119 1.79 17.33 -5.77
C VAL A 119 2.46 16.74 -6.99
N THR A 120 3.73 16.36 -6.88
CA THR A 120 4.47 15.72 -7.96
C THR A 120 3.80 14.41 -8.40
N ARG A 121 3.71 14.23 -9.73
CA ARG A 121 3.07 13.10 -10.39
C ARG A 121 4.07 12.32 -11.26
N PRO A 122 3.76 11.05 -11.60
CA PRO A 122 4.61 10.24 -12.45
C PRO A 122 4.90 10.91 -13.80
N SER A 123 6.11 10.73 -14.31
CA SER A 123 6.41 11.03 -15.71
C SER A 123 5.58 10.13 -16.63
N LYS A 124 5.39 10.52 -17.90
CA LYS A 124 4.73 9.64 -18.87
C LYS A 124 5.51 8.32 -18.96
N PRO A 125 4.86 7.16 -18.82
CA PRO A 125 5.57 5.88 -18.88
C PRO A 125 6.06 5.60 -20.30
N TYR A 126 7.18 4.86 -20.40
CA TYR A 126 7.78 4.46 -21.68
C TYR A 126 7.18 3.17 -22.25
N VAL A 127 6.45 2.41 -21.42
CA VAL A 127 5.62 1.26 -21.79
C VAL A 127 4.25 1.38 -21.13
N GLU A 128 3.28 0.61 -21.61
CA GLU A 128 1.98 0.52 -20.97
C GLU A 128 2.11 -0.31 -19.68
N MET A 129 1.89 0.33 -18.53
CA MET A 129 2.26 -0.23 -17.22
C MET A 129 1.32 -1.33 -16.70
N SER A 130 0.16 -1.56 -17.34
CA SER A 130 -0.68 -2.73 -17.04
C SER A 130 -0.15 -4.01 -17.72
N PHE A 131 0.81 -3.88 -18.64
CA PHE A 131 1.36 -5.00 -19.43
C PHE A 131 0.29 -5.84 -20.14
N GLY A 132 -0.85 -5.21 -20.47
CA GLY A 132 -1.97 -5.86 -21.16
C GLY A 132 -2.75 -6.88 -20.31
N MET A 133 -2.54 -6.94 -19.00
CA MET A 133 -3.19 -7.93 -18.12
C MET A 133 -4.57 -7.49 -17.61
N GLY A 134 -4.94 -6.21 -17.74
CA GLY A 134 -6.25 -5.68 -17.36
C GLY A 134 -6.15 -4.38 -16.56
N LYS A 135 -7.21 -3.57 -16.58
CA LYS A 135 -7.27 -2.30 -15.83
C LYS A 135 -8.54 -2.13 -15.01
N ASP A 136 -9.69 -2.35 -15.64
CA ASP A 136 -10.98 -2.10 -14.99
C ASP A 136 -11.28 -3.11 -13.87
N GLY A 137 -11.20 -2.64 -12.63
CA GLY A 137 -11.31 -3.43 -11.41
C GLY A 137 -10.07 -4.27 -11.07
N TYR A 138 -8.95 -4.06 -11.77
CA TYR A 138 -7.69 -4.75 -11.50
C TYR A 138 -6.75 -3.90 -10.64
N PRO A 139 -5.88 -4.50 -9.81
CA PRO A 139 -4.88 -3.78 -9.04
C PRO A 139 -3.91 -3.02 -9.97
N ALA A 140 -3.57 -1.79 -9.59
CA ALA A 140 -2.47 -1.07 -10.21
C ALA A 140 -1.15 -1.73 -9.81
N ILE A 141 -0.27 -1.95 -10.79
CA ILE A 141 1.03 -2.60 -10.58
C ILE A 141 2.20 -1.77 -11.12
N ALA A 142 3.41 -2.24 -10.82
CA ALA A 142 4.65 -1.80 -11.46
C ALA A 142 5.00 -0.33 -11.19
N MET A 143 4.51 0.22 -10.08
CA MET A 143 5.04 1.45 -9.49
C MET A 143 6.10 1.13 -8.44
N THR A 144 7.03 2.05 -8.27
CA THR A 144 7.95 2.04 -7.13
C THR A 144 7.21 2.36 -5.83
N GLN A 145 7.83 2.08 -4.68
CA GLN A 145 7.34 2.55 -3.38
C GLN A 145 7.16 4.08 -3.36
N HIS A 146 8.06 4.82 -4.03
CA HIS A 146 7.94 6.27 -4.21
C HIS A 146 6.64 6.66 -4.93
N GLY A 147 6.27 5.96 -6.02
CA GLY A 147 5.00 6.18 -6.71
C GLY A 147 3.79 5.97 -5.80
N GLY A 148 3.79 4.90 -4.99
CA GLY A 148 2.74 4.65 -3.98
C GLY A 148 2.67 5.74 -2.90
N ASN A 149 3.82 6.19 -2.39
CA ASN A 149 3.90 7.27 -1.41
C ASN A 149 3.35 8.59 -1.95
N LYS A 150 3.66 8.93 -3.21
CA LYS A 150 3.16 10.15 -3.87
C LYS A 150 1.69 10.07 -4.22
N TYR A 151 1.19 8.89 -4.62
CA TYR A 151 -0.25 8.67 -4.75
C TYR A 151 -0.98 8.95 -3.43
N CYS A 152 -0.45 8.46 -2.30
CA CYS A 152 -1.04 8.72 -0.98
C CYS A 152 -1.04 10.22 -0.61
N MET A 153 0.04 10.94 -0.91
CA MET A 153 0.11 12.40 -0.73
C MET A 153 -0.93 13.11 -1.58
N TRP A 154 -1.02 12.76 -2.86
CA TRP A 154 -2.00 13.33 -3.79
C TRP A 154 -3.44 13.04 -3.37
N LEU A 155 -3.74 11.81 -2.97
CA LEU A 155 -5.06 11.43 -2.48
C LEU A 155 -5.42 12.20 -1.21
N SER A 156 -4.44 12.43 -0.33
CA SER A 156 -4.64 13.24 0.87
C SER A 156 -4.95 14.69 0.53
N ALA A 157 -4.22 15.28 -0.43
CA ALA A 157 -4.48 16.61 -0.96
C ALA A 157 -5.88 16.73 -1.60
N LYS A 158 -6.34 15.69 -2.31
CA LYS A 158 -7.68 15.63 -2.93
C LYS A 158 -8.79 15.55 -1.89
N THR A 159 -8.66 14.65 -0.93
CA THR A 159 -9.78 14.21 -0.08
C THR A 159 -9.88 14.97 1.23
N GLY A 160 -8.75 15.41 1.77
CA GLY A 160 -8.69 16.08 3.07
C GLY A 160 -8.62 15.07 4.20
N GLU A 161 -8.13 13.87 3.90
CA GLU A 161 -7.88 12.79 4.83
C GLU A 161 -6.42 12.36 4.71
N PHE A 162 -5.79 11.91 5.79
CA PHE A 162 -4.39 11.49 5.75
C PHE A 162 -4.25 10.04 5.28
N TYR A 163 -3.70 9.83 4.08
CA TYR A 163 -3.38 8.51 3.54
C TYR A 163 -1.87 8.27 3.46
N ARG A 164 -1.47 7.02 3.62
CA ARG A 164 -0.10 6.51 3.44
C ARG A 164 -0.12 5.03 3.09
N LEU A 165 1.03 4.49 2.68
CA LEU A 165 1.23 3.03 2.65
C LEU A 165 1.14 2.45 4.08
N PRO A 166 0.78 1.17 4.24
CA PRO A 166 0.85 0.50 5.54
C PRO A 166 2.31 0.41 6.02
N THR A 167 2.53 0.40 7.34
CA THR A 167 3.78 -0.17 7.84
C THR A 167 3.75 -1.69 7.67
N GLU A 168 4.91 -2.34 7.69
CA GLU A 168 5.00 -3.80 7.59
C GLU A 168 4.23 -4.49 8.72
N ALA A 169 4.27 -3.92 9.93
CA ALA A 169 3.50 -4.39 11.07
C ALA A 169 1.98 -4.22 10.89
N GLU A 170 1.53 -3.08 10.38
CA GLU A 170 0.11 -2.85 10.09
C GLU A 170 -0.40 -3.83 9.04
N TRP A 171 0.39 -4.08 8.00
CA TRP A 171 0.05 -5.02 6.94
C TRP A 171 -0.10 -6.44 7.50
N GLU A 172 0.87 -6.94 8.28
CA GLU A 172 0.78 -8.29 8.84
C GLU A 172 -0.38 -8.42 9.82
N TYR A 173 -0.57 -7.42 10.68
CA TYR A 173 -1.69 -7.38 11.63
C TYR A 173 -3.03 -7.47 10.91
N ALA A 174 -3.21 -6.66 9.86
CA ALA A 174 -4.41 -6.65 9.05
C ALA A 174 -4.61 -7.94 8.26
N CYS A 175 -3.53 -8.50 7.70
CA CYS A 175 -3.55 -9.77 6.98
C CYS A 175 -4.04 -10.90 7.88
N ARG A 176 -3.45 -11.05 9.07
CA ARG A 176 -3.80 -12.08 10.05
C ARG A 176 -5.22 -11.93 10.58
N ALA A 177 -5.73 -10.71 10.71
CA ALA A 177 -7.09 -10.44 11.18
C ALA A 177 -7.47 -11.19 12.47
N GLY A 178 -6.51 -11.30 13.40
CA GLY A 178 -6.65 -11.99 14.68
C GLY A 178 -6.25 -13.46 14.72
N THR A 179 -5.88 -14.08 13.58
CA THR A 179 -5.34 -15.44 13.57
C THR A 179 -3.84 -15.48 13.85
N THR A 180 -3.35 -16.67 14.21
CA THR A 180 -1.91 -16.94 14.43
C THR A 180 -1.37 -18.02 13.48
N THR A 181 -2.17 -18.38 12.48
CA THR A 181 -1.90 -19.45 11.50
C THR A 181 -1.08 -18.90 10.32
N ALA A 182 -0.62 -19.79 9.45
CA ALA A 182 0.15 -19.43 8.25
C ALA A 182 -0.66 -18.49 7.34
N TYR A 183 -1.95 -18.76 7.14
CA TYR A 183 -2.88 -17.89 6.41
C TYR A 183 -4.00 -17.41 7.33
N SER A 184 -4.70 -16.34 6.95
CA SER A 184 -5.85 -15.80 7.71
C SER A 184 -7.05 -16.76 7.81
N PHE A 185 -7.07 -17.80 6.97
CA PHE A 185 -8.09 -18.85 6.97
C PHE A 185 -7.63 -20.16 7.62
N GLY A 186 -6.39 -20.26 8.11
CA GLY A 186 -5.84 -21.45 8.75
C GLY A 186 -4.50 -21.90 8.18
N ASP A 187 -4.08 -23.12 8.49
CA ASP A 187 -2.81 -23.72 8.03
C ASP A 187 -2.98 -24.67 6.83
N ASP A 188 -4.22 -24.92 6.41
CA ASP A 188 -4.54 -25.83 5.30
C ASP A 188 -4.40 -25.12 3.95
N GLU A 189 -3.22 -25.26 3.34
CA GLU A 189 -2.88 -24.70 2.03
C GLU A 189 -3.85 -25.11 0.91
N SER A 190 -4.56 -26.24 1.03
CA SER A 190 -5.52 -26.67 0.01
C SER A 190 -6.71 -25.71 -0.15
N GLN A 191 -6.95 -24.86 0.84
CA GLN A 191 -7.99 -23.83 0.81
C GLN A 191 -7.51 -22.52 0.15
N LEU A 192 -6.21 -22.37 -0.13
CA LEU A 192 -5.63 -21.12 -0.63
C LEU A 192 -6.33 -20.61 -1.90
N GLY A 193 -6.72 -21.51 -2.80
CA GLY A 193 -7.42 -21.16 -4.04
C GLY A 193 -8.76 -20.44 -3.85
N ASP A 194 -9.37 -20.50 -2.67
CA ASP A 194 -10.59 -19.75 -2.35
C ASP A 194 -10.32 -18.30 -1.94
N TYR A 195 -9.10 -18.00 -1.47
CA TYR A 195 -8.71 -16.70 -0.89
C TYR A 195 -7.69 -15.95 -1.75
N ALA A 196 -7.05 -16.63 -2.70
CA ALA A 196 -5.88 -16.14 -3.41
C ALA A 196 -5.96 -16.29 -4.92
N TRP A 197 -5.38 -15.33 -5.63
CA TRP A 197 -4.84 -15.51 -6.98
C TRP A 197 -3.33 -15.68 -6.89
N TYR A 198 -2.80 -16.80 -7.37
CA TYR A 198 -1.39 -17.18 -7.24
C TYR A 198 -0.97 -18.07 -8.40
N GLU A 199 0.30 -18.48 -8.47
CA GLU A 199 0.88 -19.13 -9.67
C GLU A 199 0.03 -20.29 -10.24
N GLN A 200 -0.68 -21.03 -9.38
CA GLN A 200 -1.43 -22.23 -9.78
C GLN A 200 -2.81 -21.92 -10.37
N ASN A 201 -3.40 -20.75 -10.09
CA ASN A 201 -4.78 -20.44 -10.48
C ASN A 201 -4.95 -19.07 -11.14
N SER A 202 -3.89 -18.29 -11.31
CA SER A 202 -3.95 -16.91 -11.80
C SER A 202 -4.03 -16.78 -13.32
N ASP A 203 -3.72 -17.85 -14.08
CA ASP A 203 -3.56 -17.80 -15.54
C ASP A 203 -2.46 -16.79 -15.96
N PHE A 204 -1.34 -16.80 -15.21
CA PHE A 204 -0.15 -15.97 -15.44
C PHE A 204 -0.43 -14.46 -15.52
N LYS A 205 -1.39 -13.96 -14.72
CA LYS A 205 -1.75 -12.54 -14.64
C LYS A 205 -2.42 -12.19 -13.31
N TYR A 206 -2.33 -10.93 -12.91
CA TYR A 206 -3.17 -10.40 -11.83
C TYR A 206 -4.64 -10.37 -12.26
N GLN A 207 -5.53 -10.40 -11.28
CA GLN A 207 -6.97 -10.57 -11.46
C GLN A 207 -7.74 -9.40 -10.84
N LYS A 208 -9.04 -9.32 -11.13
CA LYS A 208 -9.89 -8.30 -10.52
C LYS A 208 -9.88 -8.42 -9.00
N VAL A 209 -9.71 -7.29 -8.32
CA VAL A 209 -9.72 -7.23 -6.87
C VAL A 209 -11.06 -7.72 -6.31
N GLY A 210 -11.04 -8.32 -5.12
CA GLY A 210 -12.25 -8.69 -4.40
C GLY A 210 -13.02 -9.88 -4.98
N THR A 211 -12.39 -10.68 -5.86
CA THR A 211 -13.04 -11.83 -6.50
C THR A 211 -12.83 -13.15 -5.76
N LYS A 212 -11.98 -13.16 -4.74
CA LYS A 212 -11.77 -14.26 -3.79
C LYS A 212 -12.44 -13.97 -2.45
N LYS A 213 -12.39 -14.92 -1.51
CA LYS A 213 -12.93 -14.71 -0.15
C LYS A 213 -12.05 -13.71 0.63
N PRO A 214 -12.65 -12.83 1.44
CA PRO A 214 -11.88 -11.95 2.31
C PRO A 214 -11.36 -12.69 3.54
N ASN A 215 -10.42 -12.05 4.24
CA ASN A 215 -10.02 -12.46 5.58
C ASN A 215 -11.13 -12.13 6.63
N PRO A 216 -10.98 -12.56 7.90
CA PRO A 216 -11.97 -12.31 8.96
C PRO A 216 -12.36 -10.85 9.21
N TRP A 217 -11.56 -9.87 8.76
CA TRP A 217 -11.86 -8.44 8.90
C TRP A 217 -12.45 -7.82 7.63
N GLY A 218 -12.70 -8.61 6.57
CA GLY A 218 -13.30 -8.12 5.34
C GLY A 218 -12.29 -7.48 4.37
N LEU A 219 -11.00 -7.74 4.55
CA LEU A 219 -9.96 -7.34 3.59
C LEU A 219 -9.76 -8.46 2.56
N PHE A 220 -9.69 -8.09 1.30
CA PHE A 220 -9.53 -9.03 0.19
C PHE A 220 -8.09 -9.03 -0.32
N ASP A 221 -7.73 -10.13 -0.97
CA ASP A 221 -6.48 -10.29 -1.69
C ASP A 221 -5.22 -10.15 -0.80
N MET A 222 -5.36 -10.30 0.51
CA MET A 222 -4.24 -10.25 1.48
C MET A 222 -3.26 -11.43 1.34
N HIS A 223 -3.57 -12.41 0.50
CA HIS A 223 -2.77 -13.61 0.23
C HIS A 223 -2.67 -13.83 -1.29
N GLY A 224 -2.04 -12.92 -2.04
CA GLY A 224 -1.81 -13.07 -3.47
C GLY A 224 -2.39 -11.91 -4.28
N ASN A 225 -2.76 -12.18 -5.53
CA ASN A 225 -3.05 -11.19 -6.56
C ASN A 225 -1.83 -10.33 -6.86
N VAL A 226 -1.53 -9.28 -6.09
CA VAL A 226 -0.28 -8.54 -6.21
C VAL A 226 0.37 -8.36 -4.84
N ALA A 227 1.70 -8.39 -4.81
CA ALA A 227 2.43 -8.03 -3.60
C ALA A 227 2.19 -6.55 -3.32
N GLU A 228 2.25 -6.15 -2.05
CA GLU A 228 1.91 -4.79 -1.65
C GLU A 228 3.11 -4.10 -1.00
N TRP A 229 3.43 -2.89 -1.48
CA TRP A 229 4.42 -2.04 -0.84
C TRP A 229 4.03 -1.64 0.59
N CYS A 230 4.97 -1.78 1.53
CA CYS A 230 4.91 -1.17 2.85
C CYS A 230 5.78 0.10 2.90
N LEU A 231 5.63 0.94 3.94
CA LEU A 231 6.50 2.10 4.19
C LEU A 231 7.94 1.74 4.58
N ASP A 232 8.11 0.55 5.14
CA ASP A 232 9.34 0.14 5.81
C ASP A 232 10.50 -0.08 4.82
N GLN A 233 11.69 0.35 5.23
CA GLN A 233 12.90 -0.29 4.72
C GLN A 233 12.95 -1.70 5.29
N TYR A 234 13.26 -2.66 4.42
CA TYR A 234 13.37 -4.05 4.81
C TYR A 234 14.52 -4.24 5.80
N GLU A 235 14.19 -4.80 6.96
CA GLU A 235 15.16 -5.16 7.99
C GLU A 235 15.03 -6.66 8.29
N PRO A 236 16.00 -7.49 7.84
CA PRO A 236 15.90 -8.94 7.89
C PRO A 236 15.79 -9.50 9.32
N ASN A 237 16.31 -8.80 10.33
CA ASN A 237 16.37 -9.32 11.69
C ASN A 237 15.31 -8.73 12.63
N TYR A 238 14.41 -7.89 12.12
CA TYR A 238 13.44 -7.16 12.93
C TYR A 238 14.05 -6.36 14.10
N GLU A 239 15.33 -5.97 14.06
CA GLU A 239 16.02 -5.26 15.16
C GLU A 239 15.24 -4.01 15.68
N PRO A 240 14.65 -3.16 14.82
CA PRO A 240 13.85 -2.01 15.25
C PRO A 240 12.51 -2.38 15.89
N PHE A 241 12.03 -3.61 15.72
CA PHE A 241 10.78 -4.12 16.27
C PHE A 241 11.01 -4.72 17.66
N ALA A 242 11.64 -3.93 18.54
CA ALA A 242 11.87 -4.32 19.93
C ALA A 242 10.57 -4.84 20.58
N LYS A 243 10.68 -5.80 21.50
CA LYS A 243 9.51 -6.42 22.16
C LYS A 243 8.60 -5.35 22.77
N GLY A 244 7.36 -5.27 22.28
CA GLY A 244 6.37 -4.29 22.72
C GLY A 244 6.42 -2.94 21.98
N ALA A 245 7.06 -2.88 20.81
CA ALA A 245 7.04 -1.68 19.97
C ALA A 245 5.60 -1.26 19.64
N VAL A 246 5.34 0.04 19.74
CA VAL A 246 4.05 0.65 19.40
C VAL A 246 4.20 1.35 18.06
N ASN A 247 3.40 0.93 17.07
CA ASN A 247 3.45 1.39 15.69
C ASN A 247 4.88 1.39 15.11
N PRO A 248 5.61 0.25 15.13
CA PRO A 248 6.96 0.20 14.60
C PRO A 248 6.96 0.55 13.12
N TRP A 249 7.98 1.31 12.73
CA TRP A 249 8.25 1.70 11.36
C TRP A 249 9.76 1.86 11.16
N VAL A 250 10.33 1.02 10.31
CA VAL A 250 11.73 1.11 9.89
C VAL A 250 11.86 2.15 8.79
N ARG A 251 12.35 3.34 9.15
CA ARG A 251 12.50 4.43 8.19
C ARG A 251 13.60 4.14 7.18
N ALA A 252 13.33 4.47 5.93
CA ALA A 252 14.30 4.33 4.85
C ALA A 252 15.51 5.24 5.03
N THR A 253 16.69 4.63 4.91
CA THR A 253 18.01 5.26 4.90
C THR A 253 18.77 4.93 3.61
N LYS A 254 18.26 3.99 2.81
CA LYS A 254 18.82 3.46 1.56
C LYS A 254 17.70 3.24 0.53
N PRO A 255 18.03 3.12 -0.78
CA PRO A 255 17.03 2.90 -1.83
C PRO A 255 16.45 1.50 -1.83
N TYR A 256 17.23 0.54 -1.35
CA TYR A 256 16.84 -0.86 -1.24
C TYR A 256 17.51 -1.46 -0.01
N PRO A 257 16.95 -2.56 0.52
CA PRO A 257 15.63 -3.10 0.20
C PRO A 257 14.50 -2.36 0.94
N HIS A 258 13.35 -2.18 0.30
CA HIS A 258 12.06 -1.83 0.90
C HIS A 258 11.22 -3.10 1.07
N SER A 259 10.34 -3.10 2.09
CA SER A 259 9.49 -4.26 2.36
C SER A 259 8.22 -4.26 1.48
N ALA A 260 7.89 -5.45 0.98
CA ALA A 260 6.62 -5.78 0.36
C ALA A 260 6.07 -7.09 0.91
N ARG A 261 4.75 -7.27 0.82
CA ARG A 261 4.02 -8.34 1.53
C ARG A 261 2.94 -8.99 0.67
N GLY A 262 2.46 -10.17 1.08
CA GLY A 262 1.26 -10.82 0.51
C GLY A 262 1.49 -11.81 -0.62
N GLY A 263 2.64 -11.75 -1.30
CA GLY A 263 2.86 -12.56 -2.50
C GLY A 263 2.00 -12.07 -3.67
N SER A 264 2.01 -12.78 -4.80
CA SER A 264 1.32 -12.34 -6.00
C SER A 264 0.79 -13.50 -6.85
N TRP A 265 0.16 -13.13 -7.96
CA TRP A 265 -0.29 -14.01 -9.03
C TRP A 265 0.79 -14.92 -9.61
N ASP A 266 2.08 -14.58 -9.47
CA ASP A 266 3.23 -15.32 -10.03
C ASP A 266 4.08 -16.00 -8.95
N HIS A 267 3.63 -15.96 -7.69
CA HIS A 267 4.36 -16.59 -6.59
C HIS A 267 3.72 -17.91 -6.14
N PRO A 268 4.53 -18.84 -5.61
CA PRO A 268 4.04 -20.07 -4.98
C PRO A 268 3.39 -19.77 -3.62
N ALA A 269 2.54 -20.70 -3.19
CA ALA A 269 1.74 -20.61 -1.96
C ALA A 269 2.54 -20.21 -0.70
N GLU A 270 3.79 -20.63 -0.59
CA GLU A 270 4.68 -20.33 0.53
C GLU A 270 5.01 -18.84 0.72
N VAL A 271 4.95 -18.04 -0.35
CA VAL A 271 5.20 -16.58 -0.33
C VAL A 271 3.92 -15.81 0.02
N LEU A 272 2.76 -16.47 0.01
CA LEU A 272 1.46 -15.88 0.31
C LEU A 272 1.09 -15.97 1.80
N ARG A 273 1.92 -16.62 2.63
CA ARG A 273 1.67 -16.71 4.08
C ARG A 273 1.64 -15.32 4.70
N SER A 274 0.88 -15.16 5.79
CA SER A 274 0.75 -13.92 6.53
C SER A 274 2.10 -13.37 6.98
N ALA A 275 3.05 -14.24 7.35
CA ALA A 275 4.39 -13.87 7.79
C ALA A 275 5.40 -13.68 6.64
N ALA A 276 5.13 -14.12 5.42
CA ALA A 276 6.10 -14.14 4.32
C ALA A 276 6.45 -12.74 3.79
N ARG A 277 7.73 -12.39 3.81
CA ARG A 277 8.22 -11.04 3.48
C ARG A 277 8.94 -11.04 2.13
N ILE A 278 8.85 -9.92 1.41
CA ILE A 278 9.54 -9.71 0.13
C ILE A 278 10.43 -8.47 0.26
N ALA A 279 11.73 -8.64 -0.01
CA ALA A 279 12.69 -7.56 -0.04
C ALA A 279 12.91 -7.08 -1.48
N SER A 280 12.66 -5.80 -1.74
CA SER A 280 12.86 -5.24 -3.09
C SER A 280 14.33 -5.17 -3.49
N THR A 281 14.62 -5.36 -4.78
CA THR A 281 15.99 -5.27 -5.32
C THR A 281 16.08 -4.24 -6.45
N PRO A 282 17.28 -3.70 -6.74
CA PRO A 282 17.47 -2.82 -7.90
C PRO A 282 17.17 -3.50 -9.25
N ASP A 283 17.13 -4.83 -9.29
CA ASP A 283 16.83 -5.61 -10.51
C ASP A 283 15.36 -5.52 -10.92
N TRP A 284 14.46 -5.06 -10.05
CA TRP A 284 13.03 -4.87 -10.35
C TRP A 284 12.76 -3.82 -11.44
N LYS A 285 13.78 -3.06 -11.81
CA LYS A 285 13.79 -2.16 -12.97
C LYS A 285 15.05 -2.33 -13.81
N ALA A 286 15.60 -3.54 -13.89
CA ALA A 286 16.78 -3.87 -14.67
C ALA A 286 16.64 -3.38 -16.13
N GLN A 287 15.48 -3.60 -16.73
CA GLN A 287 15.17 -3.32 -18.14
C GLN A 287 14.69 -1.88 -18.43
N ASP A 288 14.62 -1.00 -17.44
CA ASP A 288 14.26 0.41 -17.66
C ASP A 288 15.26 1.07 -18.64
N PRO A 289 14.82 1.53 -19.82
CA PRO A 289 15.70 2.08 -20.84
C PRO A 289 16.19 3.50 -20.53
N GLN A 290 15.69 4.15 -19.48
CA GLN A 290 16.03 5.53 -19.13
C GLN A 290 17.35 5.62 -18.35
N LEU A 291 18.05 6.75 -18.52
CA LEU A 291 19.26 7.11 -17.79
C LEU A 291 19.12 8.52 -17.20
N PRO A 292 18.96 8.69 -15.88
CA PRO A 292 18.82 7.65 -14.86
C PRO A 292 17.51 6.85 -15.01
N LYS A 293 17.45 5.66 -14.39
CA LYS A 293 16.24 4.82 -14.35
C LYS A 293 15.08 5.55 -13.66
N SER A 294 13.85 5.15 -13.99
CA SER A 294 12.65 5.75 -13.41
C SER A 294 12.64 5.66 -11.89
N VAL A 295 12.21 6.75 -11.26
CA VAL A 295 11.81 6.76 -9.85
C VAL A 295 10.35 6.37 -9.66
N TRP A 296 9.58 6.18 -10.75
CA TRP A 296 8.13 5.94 -10.74
C TRP A 296 7.73 4.52 -11.08
N TYR A 297 8.50 3.84 -11.92
CA TYR A 297 8.07 2.61 -12.60
C TYR A 297 9.07 1.47 -12.45
N LEU A 298 8.55 0.25 -12.49
CA LEU A 298 9.30 -1.00 -12.47
C LEU A 298 9.01 -1.80 -13.75
N THR A 299 10.02 -2.19 -14.50
CA THR A 299 9.85 -3.02 -15.70
C THR A 299 9.77 -4.50 -15.40
N ASP A 300 10.43 -4.94 -14.33
CA ASP A 300 10.70 -6.34 -14.04
C ASP A 300 9.93 -6.83 -12.79
N ALA A 301 9.16 -5.96 -12.14
CA ALA A 301 8.28 -6.30 -11.03
C ALA A 301 6.81 -6.00 -11.36
N GLN A 302 6.24 -6.77 -12.30
CA GLN A 302 4.83 -6.69 -12.72
C GLN A 302 3.86 -7.31 -11.70
N PHE A 303 4.38 -7.72 -10.56
CA PHE A 303 3.64 -8.42 -9.53
C PHE A 303 3.34 -7.57 -8.31
N ILE A 304 3.81 -6.31 -8.27
CA ILE A 304 3.73 -5.45 -7.09
C ILE A 304 2.84 -4.24 -7.32
N GLY A 305 1.92 -4.03 -6.39
CA GLY A 305 1.05 -2.87 -6.25
C GLY A 305 1.12 -2.35 -4.82
N PHE A 306 0.01 -1.82 -4.30
CA PHE A 306 -0.08 -1.35 -2.92
C PHE A 306 -1.52 -1.15 -2.48
N ARG A 307 -1.69 -0.88 -1.19
CA ARG A 307 -2.97 -0.61 -0.52
C ARG A 307 -2.88 0.64 0.35
N LEU A 308 -4.03 1.28 0.58
CA LEU A 308 -4.12 2.48 1.40
C LEU A 308 -4.25 2.16 2.88
N VAL A 309 -3.58 2.98 3.72
CA VAL A 309 -3.85 3.12 5.15
C VAL A 309 -4.18 4.57 5.47
N ARG A 310 -5.19 4.77 6.33
CA ARG A 310 -5.53 6.05 6.95
C ARG A 310 -5.52 5.88 8.46
N PRO A 311 -4.52 6.42 9.19
CA PRO A 311 -4.51 6.38 10.65
C PRO A 311 -5.70 7.12 11.26
N LEU A 312 -6.20 6.66 12.42
CA LEU A 312 -7.21 7.42 13.17
C LEU A 312 -6.65 8.76 13.67
N LYS A 313 -5.41 8.74 14.18
CA LYS A 313 -4.71 9.94 14.65
C LYS A 313 -3.88 10.50 13.51
N VAL A 314 -4.20 11.72 13.09
CA VAL A 314 -3.40 12.46 12.12
C VAL A 314 -2.10 12.90 12.83
N PRO A 315 -0.93 12.49 12.32
CA PRO A 315 0.33 12.90 12.92
C PRO A 315 0.67 14.34 12.51
N PRO A 316 1.63 14.99 13.20
CA PRO A 316 2.11 16.32 12.82
C PRO A 316 2.63 16.36 11.36
N PRO A 317 2.65 17.55 10.71
CA PRO A 317 3.07 17.70 9.32
C PRO A 317 4.45 17.09 9.02
N GLU A 318 5.41 17.22 9.94
CA GLU A 318 6.76 16.69 9.80
C GLU A 318 6.80 15.15 9.76
N GLU A 319 5.86 14.47 10.42
CA GLU A 319 5.73 13.02 10.39
C GLU A 319 4.94 12.56 9.15
N MET A 320 3.95 13.33 8.71
CA MET A 320 3.27 13.10 7.43
C MET A 320 4.25 13.19 6.26
N ALA A 321 5.11 14.23 6.26
CA ALA A 321 6.12 14.44 5.24
C ALA A 321 7.04 13.22 5.13
N LYS A 322 7.42 12.60 6.24
CA LYS A 322 8.22 11.38 6.23
C LYS A 322 7.47 10.25 5.52
N CYS A 323 6.16 10.08 5.67
CA CYS A 323 5.43 9.01 4.99
C CYS A 323 5.38 9.18 3.45
N TRP A 324 5.51 10.40 2.94
CA TRP A 324 5.35 10.69 1.51
C TRP A 324 6.66 11.01 0.78
N ILE A 325 7.66 11.42 1.54
CA ILE A 325 8.93 11.95 1.05
C ILE A 325 10.11 11.15 1.62
N SER A 326 9.91 10.25 2.60
CA SER A 326 10.98 9.32 3.00
C SER A 326 11.19 8.30 1.89
N GLY A 327 12.33 8.44 1.22
CA GLY A 327 12.82 7.62 0.15
C GLY A 327 14.05 8.34 -0.37
N VAL A 328 15.12 7.61 -0.67
CA VAL A 328 16.24 8.26 -1.35
C VAL A 328 15.78 8.63 -2.74
N GLU A 329 15.92 9.91 -3.06
CA GLU A 329 15.50 10.47 -4.35
C GLU A 329 16.37 10.02 -5.53
N LYS A 330 17.39 9.22 -5.23
CA LYS A 330 18.36 8.68 -6.16
C LYS A 330 18.76 7.31 -5.65
N ASP A 331 18.62 6.32 -6.52
CA ASP A 331 19.30 5.03 -6.38
C ASP A 331 20.81 5.18 -6.56
#